data_AF-A0A8B3PNX4-F1
#
_entry.id   AF-A0A8B3PNX4-F1
#
_cell.length_a   1.000
_cell.length_b   1.000
_cell.length_c   1.000
_cell.angle_alpha   90.00
_cell.angle_beta   90.00
_cell.angle_gamma   90.00
#
_symmetry.space_group_name_H-M   'P 1'
#
loop_
_entity.id
_entity.type
_entity.pdbx_description
1 polymer ?
#
loop_
_entity_poly.entity_id
_entity_poly.type
_entity_poly.pdbx_seq_one_letter_code
_entity_poly.pdbx_strand_id
1 'polypeptide(L)' 'MTQDYVETCGAKTRRGTKCSNAAMPGKLRCRFHGGLSTGPTSQAGRDRIAEAQRHRWERWRAAADS' A
#
# COMPACT_ATOMS: atom_id res chain seq x y z
N MET A 1 -5.69 23.56 12.49
CA MET A 1 -5.17 22.47 11.64
C MET A 1 -4.93 21.29 12.55
N THR A 2 -5.85 20.33 12.60
CA THR A 2 -5.66 19.11 13.39
C THR A 2 -4.57 18.28 12.73
N GLN A 3 -3.49 18.01 13.47
CA GLN A 3 -2.43 17.15 12.99
C GLN A 3 -2.97 15.72 12.98
N ASP A 4 -3.28 15.17 11.81
CA ASP A 4 -3.74 13.78 11.65
C ASP A 4 -2.55 12.80 11.81
N TYR A 5 -1.83 12.91 12.93
CA TYR A 5 -0.77 11.99 13.30
C TYR A 5 -1.43 10.66 13.71
N VAL A 6 -1.29 9.66 12.85
CA VAL A 6 -1.75 8.30 13.17
C VAL A 6 -0.65 7.66 14.00
N GLU A 7 -0.81 7.65 15.33
CA GLU A 7 0.18 7.03 16.23
C GLU A 7 0.44 5.57 15.86
N THR A 8 -0.60 4.78 15.61
CA THR A 8 -0.48 3.33 15.42
C THR A 8 -0.82 2.91 14.00
N CYS A 9 0.02 2.04 13.43
CA CYS A 9 -0.06 1.63 12.03
C CYS A 9 -1.42 1.07 11.60
N GLY A 10 -2.14 0.36 12.47
CA GLY A 10 -3.51 -0.11 12.24
C GLY A 10 -3.69 -1.11 11.07
N ALA A 11 -2.64 -1.52 10.37
CA ALA A 11 -2.70 -2.45 9.24
C ALA A 11 -3.11 -3.85 9.72
N LYS A 12 -3.85 -4.60 8.90
CA LYS A 12 -4.20 -5.99 9.21
C LYS A 12 -2.93 -6.86 9.15
N THR A 13 -2.54 -7.43 10.28
CA THR A 13 -1.41 -8.36 10.36
C THR A 13 -1.78 -9.72 9.78
N ARG A 14 -0.79 -10.59 9.56
CA ARG A 14 -1.02 -12.00 9.16
C ARG A 14 -1.91 -12.79 10.13
N ARG A 15 -2.02 -12.37 11.40
CA ARG A 15 -2.91 -12.97 12.41
C ARG A 15 -4.34 -12.40 12.36
N GLY A 16 -4.65 -11.51 11.43
CA GLY A 16 -5.96 -10.87 11.28
C GLY A 16 -6.22 -9.67 12.19
N THR A 17 -5.42 -9.48 13.24
CA THR A 17 -5.49 -8.33 14.16
C THR A 17 -4.87 -7.05 13.57
N LYS A 18 -5.23 -5.89 14.11
CA LYS A 18 -4.61 -4.59 13.76
C LYS A 18 -3.16 -4.53 14.28
N CYS A 19 -2.27 -3.90 13.50
CA CYS A 19 -0.87 -3.67 13.88
C CYS A 19 -0.76 -2.56 14.93
N SER A 20 -0.17 -2.88 16.08
CA SER A 20 0.07 -1.99 17.21
C SER A 20 1.36 -1.14 17.10
N ASN A 21 2.25 -1.45 16.15
CA ASN A 21 3.50 -0.69 15.98
C ASN A 21 3.21 0.77 15.60
N ALA A 22 4.05 1.68 16.09
CA ALA A 22 3.99 3.09 15.72
C ALA A 22 4.06 3.30 14.20
N ALA A 23 3.28 4.23 13.66
CA ALA A 23 3.43 4.65 12.27
C ALA A 23 4.75 5.44 12.09
N MET A 24 5.22 5.56 10.85
CA MET A 24 6.31 6.50 10.55
C MET A 24 5.79 7.95 10.65
N PRO A 25 6.59 8.92 11.12
CA PRO A 25 6.17 10.32 11.21
C PRO A 25 5.61 10.85 9.88
N GLY A 26 4.43 11.48 9.94
CA GLY A 26 3.73 11.99 8.75
C GLY A 26 3.21 10.90 7.80
N LYS A 27 3.09 9.64 8.24
CA LYS A 27 2.56 8.50 7.48
C LYS A 27 1.51 7.74 8.30
N LEU A 28 0.70 6.94 7.61
CA LEU A 28 -0.37 6.13 8.21
C LEU A 28 0.07 4.72 8.63
N ARG A 29 1.31 4.31 8.34
CA ARG A 29 1.80 2.92 8.47
C ARG A 29 3.20 2.86 9.08
N CYS A 30 3.52 1.75 9.75
CA CYS A 30 4.85 1.48 10.30
C CYS A 30 5.83 0.98 9.21
N ARG A 31 7.13 0.92 9.55
CA ARG A 31 8.18 0.43 8.65
C ARG A 31 7.91 -0.93 7.99
N PHE A 32 7.19 -1.84 8.67
CA PHE A 32 6.88 -3.19 8.18
C PHE A 32 5.67 -3.24 7.24
N HIS A 33 4.77 -2.24 7.30
CA HIS A 33 3.55 -2.17 6.49
C HIS A 33 3.61 -1.02 5.48
N GLY A 34 4.79 -0.77 4.91
CA GLY A 34 5.00 0.20 3.85
C GLY A 34 5.22 1.65 4.30
N GLY A 35 5.36 1.94 5.60
CA GLY A 35 5.60 3.29 6.11
C GLY A 35 6.92 3.94 5.65
N LEU A 36 7.90 3.12 5.25
CA LEU A 36 9.15 3.57 4.60
C LEU A 36 9.07 3.62 3.07
N SER A 37 7.96 3.17 2.46
CA SER A 37 7.80 3.20 1.02
C SER A 37 7.39 4.60 0.56
N THR A 38 8.13 5.13 -0.41
CA THR A 38 7.85 6.41 -1.08
C THR A 38 6.97 6.26 -2.32
N GLY A 39 6.76 5.02 -2.80
CA GLY A 39 6.15 4.76 -4.10
C GLY A 39 7.04 5.18 -5.29
N PRO A 40 6.52 5.11 -6.53
CA PRO A 40 7.24 5.54 -7.72
C PRO A 40 7.34 7.08 -7.79
N THR A 41 8.56 7.61 -7.63
CA THR A 41 8.84 9.05 -7.72
C THR A 41 9.03 9.54 -9.16
N SER A 42 9.41 8.67 -10.09
CA SER A 42 9.60 8.99 -11.52
C SER A 42 8.40 8.59 -12.39
N GLN A 43 8.24 9.24 -13.55
CA GLN A 43 7.16 8.93 -14.49
C GLN A 43 7.25 7.49 -15.01
N ALA A 44 8.42 7.09 -15.53
CA ALA A 44 8.65 5.71 -15.99
C ALA A 44 8.40 4.63 -14.91
N GLY A 45 8.59 4.97 -13.62
CA GLY A 45 8.22 4.09 -12.51
C GLY A 45 6.71 3.96 -12.30
N ARG A 46 5.95 5.05 -12.51
CA ARG A 46 4.49 5.05 -12.48
C ARG A 46 3.92 4.27 -13.68
N ASP A 47 4.45 4.50 -14.87
CA ASP A 47 4.00 3.87 -16.11
C ASP A 47 4.13 2.34 -16.04
N ARG A 48 5.28 1.83 -15.55
CA ARG A 48 5.52 0.40 -15.33
C ARG A 48 4.53 -0.22 -14.34
N ILE A 49 4.17 0.49 -13.28
CA ILE A 49 3.18 0.01 -12.29
C ILE A 49 1.76 0.05 -12.88
N ALA A 50 1.44 1.05 -13.69
CA ALA A 50 0.16 1.12 -14.40
C ALA A 50 0.02 -0.01 -15.43
N GLU A 51 1.08 -0.37 -16.14
CA GLU A 51 1.13 -1.51 -17.05
C GLU A 51 0.93 -2.85 -16.32
N ALA A 52 1.68 -3.09 -15.26
CA ALA A 52 1.52 -4.29 -14.43
C ALA A 52 0.10 -4.41 -13.84
N GLN A 53 -0.55 -3.28 -13.52
CA GLN A 53 -1.96 -3.25 -13.12
C GLN A 53 -2.88 -3.70 -14.26
N ARG A 54 -2.74 -3.15 -15.48
CA ARG A 54 -3.57 -3.53 -16.64
C ARG A 54 -3.52 -5.04 -16.89
N HIS A 55 -2.32 -5.61 -16.95
CA HIS A 55 -2.13 -7.05 -17.16
C HIS A 55 -2.70 -7.92 -16.04
N ARG A 56 -2.66 -7.47 -14.78
CA ARG A 56 -3.32 -8.20 -13.68
C ARG A 56 -4.84 -8.23 -13.87
N TRP A 57 -5.44 -7.11 -14.28
CA TRP A 57 -6.89 -7.02 -14.51
C TRP A 57 -7.36 -7.79 -15.75
N GLU A 58 -6.56 -7.80 -16.82
CA GLU A 58 -6.80 -8.65 -18.01
C GLU A 58 -6.84 -10.13 -17.62
N ARG A 59 -5.82 -10.62 -16.89
CA ARG A 59 -5.77 -12.00 -16.39
C ARG A 59 -6.93 -12.34 -15.46
N TRP A 60 -7.31 -11.42 -14.57
CA TRP A 60 -8.42 -11.63 -13.64
C TRP A 60 -9.77 -11.72 -14.36
N ARG A 61 -10.03 -10.88 -15.38
CA ARG A 61 -11.25 -10.96 -16.19
C ARG A 61 -11.32 -12.26 -16.98
N ALA A 62 -10.26 -12.62 -17.69
CA ALA A 62 -10.20 -13.88 -18.45
C ALA A 62 -10.47 -15.11 -17.56
N ALA A 63 -9.96 -15.11 -16.32
CA ALA A 63 -10.20 -16.17 -15.33
C ALA A 63 -11.56 -16.10 -14.59
N ALA A 64 -12.36 -15.07 -14.84
CA ALA A 64 -13.75 -14.95 -14.38
C ALA A 64 -14.76 -15.21 -15.51
N ASP A 65 -14.34 -15.06 -16.78
CA ASP A 65 -15.09 -15.38 -17.99
C ASP A 65 -14.93 -16.85 -18.43
N SER A 66 -14.26 -17.70 -17.63
CA SER A 66 -14.01 -19.14 -17.86
C SER A 66 -14.46 -20.02 -16.70
#